data_AF-A0A524AFG1-F1
#
_entry.id   AF-A0A524AFG1-F1
#
_cell.length_a   1.000
_cell.length_b   1.000
_cell.length_c   1.000
_cell.angle_alpha   90.00
_cell.angle_beta   90.00
_cell.angle_gamma   90.00
#
_symmetry.space_group_name_H-M   'P 1'
#
loop_
_entity.id
_entity.type
_entity.pdbx_description
1 polymer ?
#
loop_
_entity_poly.entity_id
_entity_poly.type
_entity_poly.pdbx_seq_one_letter_code
_entity_poly.pdbx_strand_id
1 'polypeptide(L)'
;MTFWQENRLRKPRWKLTDVVRGLRGPARWDPILQWGAAGLVGLFLGVYSLVVWSLPSKWAMLSIPVVLAPFVAMVFGQVKKLLLAVILLDIPFQLDSFFAYRESALGGAVPGLIVSVTTLSLAVLYMLWLAELLAKPREARARSLFRLVFPLASYMTLAVLSVIAAKDVQLSIFGIFLLVQMFLLYIYVVGTVRTSKEIVFIFTMLLIGLALEGLIMSGLRIIGHSIEIGGVITARIDGGSRVGGTVGGPNGAAAYLSLMLAPALSIVLTRLDSLHKLLAIVAFGLGVIALVLTLSRGGWLAFSLSVAVLCFFAWRRGWLSLSGPLVAGVVALLLIFIFQDVIIGRLLGGDSGSADSRVPLLIIAYRVIVNNPILGVGINNFTVRMFEYAQLDVVAFWPYAVHNNFMLIWAETGTAAIIAYLAFLAVTIYHGWKCWLSRDRLLSPLALGFTVAIVGHMVHMLFDLFNGRGPVQALWLNAGLVTAMFCICQENTSLDGAAAQKARTPSRTERAS
;
A
#
# COMPACT_ATOMS: atom_id res chain seq x y z
N MET A 1 -67.59 7.58 17.37
CA MET A 1 -67.12 8.97 17.55
C MET A 1 -65.61 8.91 17.73
N THR A 2 -64.93 8.85 16.60
CA THR A 2 -63.69 8.11 16.40
C THR A 2 -62.56 9.07 16.10
N PHE A 3 -61.63 9.09 17.03
CA PHE A 3 -60.38 9.82 17.06
C PHE A 3 -59.34 9.13 16.16
N TRP A 4 -59.52 9.11 14.84
CA TRP A 4 -58.53 8.64 13.85
C TRP A 4 -58.90 9.15 12.46
N GLN A 5 -58.13 10.07 11.86
CA GLN A 5 -57.69 10.04 10.45
C GLN A 5 -56.99 11.33 10.01
N GLU A 6 -55.93 11.13 9.21
CA GLU A 6 -55.19 12.10 8.38
C GLU A 6 -54.05 12.94 9.00
N ASN A 7 -52.99 12.26 9.42
CA ASN A 7 -51.63 12.82 9.28
C ASN A 7 -51.01 12.30 7.97
N ARG A 8 -51.32 12.97 6.85
CA ARG A 8 -50.71 12.68 5.54
C ARG A 8 -49.25 13.13 5.55
N LEU A 9 -48.38 12.12 5.42
CA LEU A 9 -46.96 12.22 5.07
C LEU A 9 -46.72 13.27 3.97
N ARG A 10 -46.05 14.38 4.30
CA ARG A 10 -45.44 15.27 3.30
C ARG A 10 -44.30 14.51 2.62
N LYS A 11 -44.56 13.89 1.47
CA LYS A 11 -43.52 13.45 0.53
C LYS A 11 -42.68 14.68 0.16
N PRO A 12 -41.34 14.67 0.31
CA PRO A 12 -40.53 15.73 -0.25
C PRO A 12 -40.60 15.58 -1.77
N ARG A 13 -41.32 16.50 -2.42
CA ARG A 13 -41.31 16.61 -3.89
C ARG A 13 -39.95 17.16 -4.29
N TRP A 14 -38.99 16.27 -4.53
CA TRP A 14 -37.76 16.64 -5.23
C TRP A 14 -38.17 16.90 -6.68
N LYS A 15 -38.39 18.17 -7.03
CA LYS A 15 -38.51 18.53 -8.45
C LYS A 15 -37.11 18.42 -9.04
N LEU A 16 -36.98 17.69 -10.14
CA LEU A 16 -35.74 17.56 -10.93
C LEU A 16 -35.14 18.93 -11.31
N THR A 17 -35.93 20.00 -11.24
CA THR A 17 -35.53 21.40 -11.51
C THR A 17 -34.66 22.03 -10.40
N ASP A 18 -34.72 21.52 -9.17
CA ASP A 18 -33.99 22.12 -8.04
C ASP A 18 -32.53 21.62 -7.96
N VAL A 19 -32.25 20.44 -8.52
CA VAL A 19 -30.89 19.92 -8.73
C VAL A 19 -30.14 20.73 -9.81
N VAL A 20 -30.86 21.33 -10.75
CA VAL A 20 -30.27 22.14 -11.83
C VAL A 20 -29.97 23.58 -11.38
N ARG A 21 -30.65 24.10 -10.35
CA ARG A 21 -30.42 25.48 -9.86
C ARG A 21 -29.22 25.63 -8.93
N GLY A 22 -28.76 24.56 -8.29
CA GLY A 22 -27.53 24.56 -7.48
C GLY A 22 -26.23 24.63 -8.28
N LEU A 23 -26.29 24.59 -9.62
CA LEU A 23 -25.13 24.53 -10.52
C LEU A 23 -24.76 25.87 -11.18
N ARG A 24 -25.36 27.00 -10.79
CA ARG A 24 -25.05 28.31 -11.39
C ARG A 24 -24.14 29.17 -10.49
N GLY A 25 -22.84 29.04 -10.75
CA GLY A 25 -21.76 29.97 -10.42
C GLY A 25 -20.41 29.23 -10.50
N PRO A 26 -19.44 29.67 -11.33
CA PRO A 26 -18.85 31.00 -11.25
C PRO A 26 -18.93 31.79 -12.58
N ALA A 27 -18.46 33.05 -12.54
CA ALA A 27 -18.44 34.06 -13.61
C ALA A 27 -18.64 33.55 -15.05
N ARG A 28 -19.62 34.14 -15.77
CA ARG A 28 -19.73 33.96 -17.23
C ARG A 28 -18.46 34.50 -17.88
N TRP A 29 -17.56 33.59 -18.26
CA TRP A 29 -16.45 33.90 -19.15
C TRP A 29 -17.02 34.41 -20.47
N ASP A 30 -16.34 35.38 -21.09
CA ASP A 30 -16.68 35.87 -22.42
C ASP A 30 -16.73 34.68 -23.41
N PRO A 31 -17.74 34.54 -24.28
CA PRO A 31 -17.85 33.40 -25.19
C PRO A 31 -16.60 33.19 -26.05
N ILE A 32 -15.89 34.28 -26.38
CA ILE A 32 -14.63 34.26 -27.11
C ILE A 32 -13.53 33.54 -26.32
N LEU A 33 -13.46 33.77 -25.00
CA LEU A 33 -12.51 33.07 -24.12
C LEU A 33 -12.85 31.58 -23.96
N GLN A 34 -14.14 31.22 -23.98
CA GLN A 34 -14.58 29.83 -23.91
C GLN A 34 -14.21 29.05 -25.19
N TRP A 35 -14.49 29.62 -26.36
CA TRP A 35 -14.12 29.04 -27.63
C TRP A 35 -12.60 29.03 -27.86
N GLY A 36 -11.89 30.07 -27.39
CA GLY A 36 -10.43 30.10 -27.39
C GLY A 36 -9.81 29.00 -26.52
N ALA A 37 -10.33 28.78 -25.31
CA ALA A 37 -9.89 27.70 -24.44
C ALA A 37 -10.21 26.30 -25.03
N ALA A 38 -11.41 26.12 -25.61
CA ALA A 38 -11.78 24.88 -26.29
C ALA A 38 -10.89 24.59 -27.49
N GLY A 39 -10.54 25.62 -28.29
CA GLY A 39 -9.59 25.51 -29.40
C GLY A 39 -8.19 25.13 -28.95
N LEU A 40 -7.68 25.72 -27.86
CA LEU A 40 -6.38 25.38 -27.27
C LEU A 40 -6.34 23.93 -26.73
N VAL A 41 -7.39 23.50 -26.04
CA VAL A 41 -7.52 22.12 -25.56
C VAL A 41 -7.61 21.14 -26.73
N GLY A 42 -8.39 21.46 -27.76
CA GLY A 42 -8.49 20.63 -28.97
C GLY A 42 -7.16 20.53 -29.72
N LEU A 43 -6.43 21.64 -29.86
CA LEU A 43 -5.09 21.67 -30.45
C LEU A 43 -4.11 20.84 -29.63
N PHE A 44 -4.12 20.99 -28.30
CA PHE A 44 -3.28 20.20 -27.40
C PHE A 44 -3.58 18.70 -27.52
N LEU A 45 -4.87 18.30 -27.52
CA LEU A 45 -5.27 16.90 -27.68
C LEU A 45 -4.91 16.34 -29.06
N GLY A 46 -4.99 17.17 -30.12
CA GLY A 46 -4.56 16.80 -31.48
C GLY A 46 -3.05 16.64 -31.63
N VAL A 47 -2.26 17.54 -31.03
CA VAL A 47 -0.79 17.39 -30.97
C VAL A 47 -0.42 16.18 -30.12
N TYR A 48 -1.11 15.99 -28.98
CA TYR A 48 -0.92 14.85 -28.11
C TYR A 48 -1.19 13.52 -28.83
N SER A 49 -2.28 13.39 -29.58
CA SER A 49 -2.59 12.15 -30.31
C SER A 49 -1.53 11.83 -31.38
N LEU A 50 -0.98 12.85 -32.05
CA LEU A 50 0.13 12.69 -32.99
C LEU A 50 1.43 12.28 -32.29
N VAL A 51 1.73 12.87 -31.13
CA VAL A 51 2.90 12.50 -30.32
C VAL A 51 2.76 11.07 -29.78
N VAL A 52 1.60 10.70 -29.25
CA VAL A 52 1.32 9.34 -28.76
C VAL A 52 1.46 8.29 -29.86
N TRP A 53 1.02 8.61 -31.08
CA TRP A 53 1.20 7.72 -32.22
C TRP A 53 2.68 7.47 -32.55
N SER A 54 3.54 8.46 -32.33
CA SER A 54 4.98 8.35 -32.56
C SER A 54 5.77 7.72 -31.39
N LEU A 55 5.14 7.59 -30.23
CA LEU A 55 5.77 7.04 -29.04
C LEU A 55 5.75 5.50 -29.07
N PRO A 56 6.79 4.83 -28.55
CA PRO A 56 6.72 3.40 -28.27
C PRO A 56 5.47 3.04 -27.47
N SER A 57 4.87 1.88 -27.73
CA SER A 57 3.60 1.41 -27.13
C SER A 57 3.55 1.60 -25.61
N LYS A 58 4.68 1.40 -24.95
CA LYS A 58 4.89 1.63 -23.52
C LYS A 58 4.55 3.07 -23.08
N TRP A 59 5.10 4.05 -23.77
CA TRP A 59 4.94 5.48 -23.45
C TRP A 59 3.57 5.99 -23.87
N ALA A 60 3.04 5.48 -24.98
CA ALA A 60 1.67 5.75 -25.42
C ALA A 60 0.63 5.31 -24.37
N MET A 61 0.81 4.13 -23.75
CA MET A 61 -0.08 3.67 -22.69
C MET A 61 0.05 4.48 -21.40
N LEU A 62 1.27 4.83 -20.99
CA LEU A 62 1.51 5.61 -19.78
C LEU A 62 1.01 7.07 -19.89
N SER A 63 0.96 7.63 -21.09
CA SER A 63 0.54 9.02 -21.30
C SER A 63 -0.97 9.21 -21.24
N ILE A 64 -1.76 8.18 -21.57
CA ILE A 64 -3.23 8.25 -21.61
C ILE A 64 -3.84 8.64 -20.24
N PRO A 65 -3.50 7.96 -19.12
CA PRO A 65 -3.99 8.36 -17.79
C PRO A 65 -3.54 9.78 -17.40
N VAL A 66 -2.32 10.16 -17.77
CA VAL A 66 -1.75 11.49 -17.46
C VAL A 66 -2.53 12.59 -18.18
N VAL A 67 -2.92 12.40 -19.44
CA VAL A 67 -3.71 13.38 -20.19
C VAL A 67 -5.17 13.38 -19.78
N LEU A 68 -5.75 12.23 -19.40
CA LEU A 68 -7.12 12.17 -18.92
C LEU A 68 -7.26 12.73 -17.49
N ALA A 69 -6.21 12.66 -16.66
CA ALA A 69 -6.26 13.07 -15.26
C ALA A 69 -6.71 14.53 -15.03
N PRO A 70 -6.24 15.56 -15.78
CA PRO A 70 -6.75 16.93 -15.70
C PRO A 70 -8.23 17.07 -16.03
N PHE A 71 -8.75 16.35 -17.02
CA PHE A 71 -10.16 16.43 -17.40
C PHE A 71 -11.06 15.75 -16.37
N VAL A 72 -10.64 14.57 -15.88
CA VAL A 72 -11.32 13.90 -14.77
C VAL A 72 -11.26 14.79 -13.52
N ALA A 73 -10.11 15.37 -13.21
CA ALA A 73 -9.92 16.33 -12.12
C ALA A 73 -10.81 17.58 -12.24
N MET A 74 -10.99 18.11 -13.46
CA MET A 74 -11.85 19.26 -13.73
C MET A 74 -13.34 18.93 -13.57
N VAL A 75 -13.75 17.71 -13.96
CA VAL A 75 -15.13 17.22 -13.78
C VAL A 75 -15.44 16.96 -12.30
N PHE A 76 -14.50 16.41 -11.53
CA PHE A 76 -14.72 16.03 -10.14
C PHE A 76 -14.30 17.09 -9.10
N GLY A 77 -13.54 18.11 -9.49
CA GLY A 77 -13.02 19.17 -8.60
C GLY A 77 -12.06 18.68 -7.51
N GLN A 78 -11.60 17.42 -7.56
CA GLN A 78 -10.85 16.74 -6.48
C GLN A 78 -9.57 16.07 -7.00
N VAL A 79 -8.72 16.84 -7.69
CA VAL A 79 -7.47 16.38 -8.33
C VAL A 79 -6.61 15.50 -7.39
N LYS A 80 -6.46 15.92 -6.13
CA LYS A 80 -5.66 15.21 -5.13
C LYS A 80 -6.17 13.81 -4.84
N LYS A 81 -7.49 13.63 -4.76
CA LYS A 81 -8.08 12.31 -4.51
C LYS A 81 -7.92 11.40 -5.71
N LEU A 82 -8.07 11.93 -6.92
CA LEU A 82 -7.84 11.17 -8.14
C LEU A 82 -6.40 10.65 -8.22
N LEU A 83 -5.42 11.54 -8.05
CA LEU A 83 -4.00 11.17 -8.07
C LEU A 83 -3.66 10.17 -6.97
N LEU A 84 -4.24 10.32 -5.78
CA LEU A 84 -4.09 9.35 -4.70
C LEU A 84 -4.72 8.00 -5.06
N ALA A 85 -5.91 7.96 -5.65
CA ALA A 85 -6.52 6.70 -6.14
C ALA A 85 -5.63 6.01 -7.18
N VAL A 86 -5.03 6.77 -8.10
CA VAL A 86 -4.09 6.23 -9.09
C VAL A 86 -2.87 5.60 -8.40
N ILE A 87 -2.27 6.27 -7.41
CA ILE A 87 -1.17 5.70 -6.62
C ILE A 87 -1.58 4.39 -5.93
N LEU A 88 -2.78 4.34 -5.35
CA LEU A 88 -3.28 3.18 -4.61
C LEU A 88 -3.55 1.98 -5.53
N LEU A 89 -4.09 2.23 -6.72
CA LEU A 89 -4.34 1.19 -7.73
C LEU A 89 -3.04 0.74 -8.41
N ASP A 90 -2.05 1.61 -8.56
CA ASP A 90 -0.74 1.23 -9.11
C ASP A 90 0.06 0.27 -8.21
N ILE A 91 -0.32 0.08 -6.94
CA ILE A 91 0.32 -0.89 -6.04
C ILE A 91 0.20 -2.32 -6.59
N PRO A 92 -1.00 -2.85 -6.89
CA PRO A 92 -1.10 -4.16 -7.53
C PRO A 92 -0.62 -4.14 -8.99
N PHE A 93 -1.00 -3.13 -9.78
CA PHE A 93 -0.83 -3.17 -11.25
C PHE A 93 0.59 -2.96 -11.76
N GLN A 94 1.48 -2.45 -10.91
CA GLN A 94 2.89 -2.25 -11.22
C GLN A 94 3.13 -1.51 -12.57
N LEU A 95 2.45 -0.39 -12.83
CA LEU A 95 2.62 0.40 -14.05
C LEU A 95 3.94 1.18 -14.04
N ASP A 96 5.05 0.50 -14.33
CA ASP A 96 6.38 1.07 -14.24
C ASP A 96 7.31 0.82 -15.43
N SER A 97 8.36 1.64 -15.44
CA SER A 97 9.46 1.58 -16.38
C SER A 97 10.78 1.61 -15.65
N PHE A 98 11.65 0.68 -16.02
CA PHE A 98 13.04 0.67 -15.60
C PHE A 98 13.87 1.51 -16.58
N PHE A 99 14.43 2.60 -16.08
CA PHE A 99 15.48 3.34 -16.78
C PHE A 99 16.86 2.85 -16.34
N ALA A 100 17.82 2.89 -17.26
CA ALA A 100 19.20 2.43 -17.03
C ALA A 100 19.27 0.99 -16.50
N TYR A 101 18.48 0.08 -17.10
CA TYR A 101 18.39 -1.32 -16.69
C TYR A 101 19.77 -2.00 -16.69
N ARG A 102 20.06 -2.76 -15.63
CA ARG A 102 21.31 -3.49 -15.44
C ARG A 102 21.03 -4.99 -15.29
N GLU A 103 21.57 -5.79 -16.19
CA GLU A 103 21.49 -7.25 -16.09
C GLU A 103 22.25 -7.81 -14.87
N SER A 104 23.26 -7.09 -14.38
CA SER A 104 23.97 -7.47 -13.14
C SER A 104 23.07 -7.52 -11.91
N ALA A 105 21.84 -6.98 -11.99
CA ALA A 105 20.85 -7.02 -10.93
C ALA A 105 19.91 -8.24 -10.97
N LEU A 106 20.04 -9.13 -11.96
CA LEU A 106 19.22 -10.34 -12.14
C LEU A 106 19.21 -11.28 -10.91
N GLY A 107 20.18 -11.12 -10.00
CA GLY A 107 20.23 -11.79 -8.70
C GLY A 107 19.28 -11.24 -7.63
N GLY A 108 18.28 -10.40 -7.96
CA GLY A 108 17.33 -9.88 -6.96
C GLY A 108 17.69 -8.51 -6.38
N ALA A 109 18.64 -7.80 -7.00
CA ALA A 109 18.83 -6.37 -6.78
C ALA A 109 17.78 -5.58 -7.60
N VAL A 110 17.48 -4.36 -7.18
CA VAL A 110 16.65 -3.41 -7.94
C VAL A 110 17.42 -3.06 -9.23
N PRO A 111 16.88 -3.37 -10.42
CA PRO A 111 17.67 -3.41 -11.64
C PRO A 111 17.77 -2.08 -12.39
N GLY A 112 17.06 -1.04 -11.96
CA GLY A 112 17.03 0.25 -12.64
C GLY A 112 16.31 1.33 -11.84
N LEU A 113 16.31 2.54 -12.37
CA LEU A 113 15.48 3.62 -11.86
C LEU A 113 14.01 3.33 -12.21
N ILE A 114 13.23 2.98 -11.19
CA ILE A 114 11.81 2.65 -11.35
C ILE A 114 11.00 3.94 -11.38
N VAL A 115 10.55 4.33 -12.57
CA VAL A 115 9.61 5.44 -12.76
C VAL A 115 8.24 4.85 -13.07
N SER A 116 7.28 5.09 -12.20
CA SER A 116 5.92 4.58 -12.31
C SER A 116 4.89 5.70 -12.33
N VAL A 117 3.63 5.33 -12.57
CA VAL A 117 2.51 6.26 -12.43
C VAL A 117 2.41 6.78 -10.99
N THR A 118 2.81 5.98 -9.99
CA THR A 118 2.98 6.47 -8.61
C THR A 118 4.00 7.60 -8.52
N THR A 119 5.19 7.47 -9.13
CA THR A 119 6.23 8.50 -9.12
C THR A 119 5.71 9.84 -9.65
N LEU A 120 5.06 9.79 -10.82
CA LEU A 120 4.51 10.97 -11.49
C LEU A 120 3.37 11.61 -10.68
N SER A 121 2.44 10.78 -10.19
CA SER A 121 1.30 11.25 -9.39
C SER A 121 1.76 11.88 -8.08
N LEU A 122 2.77 11.27 -7.43
CA LEU A 122 3.33 11.78 -6.18
C LEU A 122 4.01 13.13 -6.38
N ALA A 123 4.77 13.32 -7.47
CA ALA A 123 5.36 14.61 -7.81
C ALA A 123 4.29 15.71 -7.93
N VAL A 124 3.20 15.43 -8.65
CA VAL A 124 2.07 16.39 -8.77
C VAL A 124 1.39 16.65 -7.44
N LEU A 125 1.17 15.61 -6.62
CA LEU A 125 0.59 15.77 -5.28
C LEU A 125 1.45 16.66 -4.37
N TYR A 126 2.78 16.52 -4.42
CA TYR A 126 3.70 17.37 -3.67
C TYR A 126 3.70 18.82 -4.19
N MET A 127 3.66 19.05 -5.51
CA MET A 127 3.52 20.39 -6.07
C MET A 127 2.23 21.07 -5.59
N LEU A 128 1.11 20.35 -5.62
CA LEU A 128 -0.18 20.86 -5.13
C LEU A 128 -0.17 21.08 -3.61
N TRP A 129 0.50 20.21 -2.84
CA TRP A 129 0.61 20.37 -1.40
C TRP A 129 1.47 21.58 -1.03
N LEU A 130 2.60 21.79 -1.70
CA LEU A 130 3.46 22.96 -1.51
C LEU A 130 2.73 24.25 -1.89
N ALA A 131 2.02 24.27 -3.01
CA ALA A 131 1.23 25.43 -3.43
C ALA A 131 0.18 25.83 -2.38
N GLU A 132 -0.49 24.86 -1.74
CA GLU A 132 -1.43 25.14 -0.65
C GLU A 132 -0.75 25.66 0.62
N LEU A 133 0.41 25.11 0.99
CA LEU A 133 1.17 25.60 2.14
C LEU A 133 1.59 27.07 1.96
N LEU A 134 1.97 27.45 0.74
CA LEU A 134 2.34 28.81 0.39
C LEU A 134 1.13 29.75 0.28
N ALA A 135 0.01 29.28 -0.28
CA ALA A 135 -1.19 30.09 -0.47
C ALA A 135 -1.99 30.29 0.83
N LYS A 136 -1.94 29.33 1.76
CA LYS A 136 -2.78 29.31 2.97
C LYS A 136 -1.98 28.97 4.24
N PRO A 137 -0.91 29.71 4.58
CA PRO A 137 -0.03 29.40 5.72
C PRO A 137 -0.74 29.42 7.08
N ARG A 138 -1.84 30.18 7.23
CA ARG A 138 -2.63 30.27 8.46
C ARG A 138 -3.65 29.14 8.64
N GLU A 139 -4.11 28.51 7.55
CA GLU A 139 -5.05 27.36 7.59
C GLU A 139 -4.30 26.03 7.55
N ALA A 140 -3.05 26.03 7.09
CA ALA A 140 -2.17 24.87 7.09
C ALA A 140 -1.80 24.47 8.53
N ARG A 141 -2.62 23.62 9.15
CA ARG A 141 -2.34 23.02 10.44
C ARG A 141 -1.15 22.04 10.31
N ALA A 142 0.06 22.57 10.46
CA ALA A 142 1.28 21.78 10.39
C ALA A 142 1.27 20.73 11.52
N ARG A 143 1.07 19.46 11.16
CA ARG A 143 1.31 18.35 12.09
C ARG A 143 2.80 18.35 12.39
N SER A 144 3.18 18.15 13.65
CA SER A 144 4.59 17.94 13.99
C SER A 144 5.02 16.59 13.42
N LEU A 145 5.41 16.58 12.15
CA LEU A 145 5.79 15.38 11.41
C LEU A 145 7.11 14.80 11.90
N PHE A 146 7.98 15.64 12.48
CA PHE A 146 9.32 15.24 12.90
C PHE A 146 9.31 13.97 13.75
N ARG A 147 8.54 13.94 14.85
CA ARG A 147 8.48 12.75 15.74
C ARG A 147 7.87 11.51 15.09
N LEU A 148 6.92 11.70 14.17
CA LEU A 148 6.22 10.60 13.51
C LEU A 148 7.10 9.95 12.44
N VAL A 149 7.87 10.77 11.72
CA VAL A 149 8.69 10.34 10.59
C VAL A 149 10.10 9.94 11.03
N PHE A 150 10.56 10.38 12.21
CA PHE A 150 11.93 10.17 12.69
C PHE A 150 12.47 8.73 12.55
N PRO A 151 11.75 7.66 12.95
CA PRO A 151 12.27 6.29 12.80
C PRO A 151 12.51 5.88 11.35
N LEU A 152 11.63 6.28 10.44
CA LEU A 152 11.79 5.98 9.02
C LEU A 152 12.83 6.88 8.37
N ALA A 153 12.90 8.15 8.78
CA ALA A 153 13.92 9.10 8.32
C ALA A 153 15.33 8.68 8.74
N SER A 154 15.50 8.13 9.94
CA SER A 154 16.80 7.64 10.41
C SER A 154 17.24 6.41 9.61
N TYR A 155 16.35 5.44 9.37
CA TYR A 155 16.63 4.33 8.45
C TYR A 155 17.04 4.85 7.07
N MET A 156 16.27 5.78 6.51
CA MET A 156 16.52 6.35 5.19
C MET A 156 17.88 7.05 5.11
N THR A 157 18.24 7.82 6.13
CA THR A 157 19.53 8.52 6.20
C THR A 157 20.67 7.51 6.25
N LEU A 158 20.55 6.46 7.08
CA LEU A 158 21.57 5.42 7.20
C LEU A 158 21.70 4.58 5.92
N ALA A 159 20.59 4.31 5.23
CA ALA A 159 20.59 3.67 3.91
C ALA A 159 21.32 4.53 2.86
N VAL A 160 21.12 5.85 2.87
CA VAL A 160 21.90 6.77 1.99
C VAL A 160 23.38 6.78 2.37
N LEU A 161 23.71 6.73 3.67
CA LEU A 161 25.10 6.67 4.12
C LEU A 161 25.79 5.36 3.73
N SER A 162 25.05 4.24 3.61
CA SER A 162 25.66 2.98 3.19
C SER A 162 26.20 3.01 1.76
N VAL A 163 25.75 3.95 0.92
CA VAL A 163 26.28 4.17 -0.44
C VAL A 163 27.80 4.38 -0.44
N ILE A 164 28.37 4.92 0.65
CA ILE A 164 29.82 5.10 0.81
C ILE A 164 30.56 3.76 0.73
N ALA A 165 29.94 2.65 1.13
CA ALA A 165 30.50 1.30 1.11
C ALA A 165 30.18 0.52 -0.19
N ALA A 166 29.43 1.11 -1.12
CA ALA A 166 28.96 0.43 -2.32
C ALA A 166 30.08 0.20 -3.35
N LYS A 167 30.12 -1.01 -3.94
CA LYS A 167 31.03 -1.35 -5.06
C LYS A 167 30.45 -0.91 -6.39
N ASP A 168 29.14 -1.09 -6.57
CA ASP A 168 28.36 -0.56 -7.68
C ASP A 168 27.43 0.55 -7.15
N VAL A 169 27.93 1.78 -7.22
CA VAL A 169 27.20 2.98 -6.79
C VAL A 169 25.91 3.18 -7.60
N GLN A 170 25.87 2.73 -8.87
CA GLN A 170 24.70 2.87 -9.72
C GLN A 170 23.55 2.01 -9.19
N LEU A 171 23.82 0.76 -8.79
CA LEU A 171 22.81 -0.08 -8.14
C LEU A 171 22.32 0.54 -6.83
N SER A 172 23.21 1.15 -6.03
CA SER A 172 22.80 1.86 -4.82
C SER A 172 21.86 3.02 -5.12
N ILE A 173 22.13 3.79 -6.18
CA ILE A 173 21.25 4.89 -6.62
C ILE A 173 19.85 4.34 -6.96
N PHE A 174 19.75 3.17 -7.60
CA PHE A 174 18.45 2.56 -7.89
C PHE A 174 17.65 2.19 -6.63
N GLY A 175 18.32 1.58 -5.66
CA GLY A 175 17.71 1.25 -4.35
C GLY A 175 17.26 2.51 -3.59
N ILE A 176 18.13 3.52 -3.51
CA ILE A 176 17.80 4.80 -2.87
C ILE A 176 16.65 5.50 -3.58
N PHE A 177 16.66 5.52 -4.91
CA PHE A 177 15.58 6.15 -5.68
C PHE A 177 14.22 5.53 -5.37
N LEU A 178 14.15 4.19 -5.26
CA LEU A 178 12.93 3.52 -4.83
C LEU A 178 12.55 3.92 -3.40
N LEU A 179 13.48 3.85 -2.43
CA LEU A 179 13.19 4.18 -1.03
C LEU A 179 12.76 5.65 -0.86
N VAL A 180 13.32 6.60 -1.62
CA VAL A 180 12.95 8.02 -1.58
C VAL A 180 11.49 8.18 -1.97
N GLN A 181 11.06 7.55 -3.05
CA GLN A 181 9.67 7.62 -3.49
C GLN A 181 8.71 7.08 -2.43
N MET A 182 9.05 5.94 -1.82
CA MET A 182 8.23 5.33 -0.77
C MET A 182 8.22 6.18 0.50
N PHE A 183 9.34 6.81 0.85
CA PHE A 183 9.46 7.72 1.99
C PHE A 183 8.56 8.94 1.80
N LEU A 184 8.59 9.52 0.61
CA LEU A 184 7.73 10.64 0.24
C LEU A 184 6.25 10.24 0.25
N LEU A 185 5.89 9.03 -0.18
CA LEU A 185 4.53 8.54 -0.06
C LEU A 185 4.09 8.44 1.41
N TYR A 186 4.93 7.88 2.28
CA TYR A 186 4.67 7.80 3.72
C TYR A 186 4.44 9.18 4.33
N ILE A 187 5.34 10.15 4.06
CA ILE A 187 5.21 11.53 4.55
C ILE A 187 3.92 12.16 4.05
N TYR A 188 3.61 11.99 2.77
CA TYR A 188 2.42 12.58 2.16
C TYR A 188 1.16 12.06 2.88
N VAL A 189 1.02 10.74 3.04
CA VAL A 189 -0.12 10.13 3.72
C VAL A 189 -0.24 10.61 5.17
N VAL A 190 0.85 10.59 5.94
CA VAL A 190 0.85 11.05 7.34
C VAL A 190 0.58 12.56 7.45
N GLY A 191 1.01 13.35 6.46
CA GLY A 191 0.84 14.80 6.44
C GLY A 191 -0.56 15.27 6.02
N THR A 192 -1.15 14.62 5.02
CA THR A 192 -2.40 15.08 4.38
C THR A 192 -3.65 14.34 4.82
N VAL A 193 -3.55 13.10 5.31
CA VAL A 193 -4.73 12.34 5.76
C VAL A 193 -5.11 12.76 7.17
N ARG A 194 -6.25 13.45 7.30
CA ARG A 194 -6.71 14.11 8.53
C ARG A 194 -8.09 13.69 8.98
N THR A 195 -8.87 13.04 8.13
CA THR A 195 -10.26 12.69 8.43
C THR A 195 -10.54 11.22 8.22
N SER A 196 -11.50 10.68 8.96
CA SER A 196 -11.94 9.29 8.77
C SER A 196 -12.56 9.07 7.39
N LYS A 197 -13.10 10.12 6.74
CA LYS A 197 -13.62 10.05 5.36
C LYS A 197 -12.50 9.78 4.35
N GLU A 198 -11.34 10.39 4.55
CA GLU A 198 -10.16 10.14 3.69
C GLU A 198 -9.61 8.73 3.91
N ILE A 199 -9.60 8.25 5.16
CA ILE A 199 -9.25 6.85 5.48
C ILE A 199 -10.18 5.89 4.74
N VAL A 200 -11.50 6.11 4.80
CA VAL A 200 -12.48 5.29 4.08
C VAL A 200 -12.24 5.34 2.58
N PHE A 201 -12.00 6.53 2.01
CA PHE A 201 -11.70 6.67 0.58
C PHE A 201 -10.47 5.86 0.15
N ILE A 202 -9.34 6.05 0.85
CA ILE A 202 -8.10 5.33 0.56
C ILE A 202 -8.34 3.84 0.65
N PHE A 203 -9.04 3.41 1.70
CA PHE A 203 -9.25 2.01 1.92
C PHE A 203 -10.20 1.38 0.90
N THR A 204 -11.24 2.09 0.46
CA THR A 204 -12.10 1.66 -0.65
C THR A 204 -11.28 1.46 -1.93
N MET A 205 -10.34 2.35 -2.26
CA MET A 205 -9.47 2.16 -3.43
C MET A 205 -8.54 0.95 -3.28
N LEU A 206 -8.02 0.70 -2.08
CA LEU A 206 -7.23 -0.51 -1.79
C LEU A 206 -8.05 -1.80 -1.95
N LEU A 207 -9.32 -1.80 -1.52
CA LEU A 207 -10.24 -2.94 -1.71
C LEU A 207 -10.57 -3.18 -3.18
N ILE A 208 -10.74 -2.12 -3.97
CA ILE A 208 -10.92 -2.23 -5.43
C ILE A 208 -9.67 -2.84 -6.05
N GLY A 209 -8.47 -2.35 -5.69
CA GLY A 209 -7.20 -2.92 -6.15
C GLY A 209 -7.07 -4.40 -5.81
N LEU A 210 -7.40 -4.79 -4.57
CA LEU A 210 -7.39 -6.19 -4.12
C LEU A 210 -8.36 -7.07 -4.92
N ALA A 211 -9.58 -6.58 -5.17
CA ALA A 211 -10.59 -7.32 -5.93
C ALA A 211 -10.17 -7.50 -7.40
N LEU A 212 -9.67 -6.44 -8.03
CA LEU A 212 -9.21 -6.48 -9.42
C LEU A 212 -8.00 -7.41 -9.57
N GLU A 213 -7.02 -7.32 -8.68
CA GLU A 213 -5.86 -8.20 -8.72
C GLU A 213 -6.25 -9.66 -8.48
N GLY A 214 -7.16 -9.92 -7.52
CA GLY A 214 -7.68 -11.26 -7.28
C GLY A 214 -8.41 -11.84 -8.49
N LEU A 215 -9.14 -11.00 -9.24
CA LEU A 215 -9.78 -11.39 -10.50
C LEU A 215 -8.76 -11.68 -11.59
N ILE A 216 -7.74 -10.82 -11.77
CA ILE A 216 -6.67 -11.03 -12.75
C ILE A 216 -5.94 -12.34 -12.47
N MET A 217 -5.56 -12.60 -11.21
CA MET A 217 -4.88 -13.83 -10.83
C MET A 217 -5.74 -15.08 -11.06
N SER A 218 -7.04 -14.99 -10.77
CA SER A 218 -7.98 -16.08 -11.05
C SER A 218 -8.11 -16.32 -12.56
N GLY A 219 -8.20 -15.25 -13.37
CA GLY A 219 -8.22 -15.33 -14.83
C GLY A 219 -6.94 -15.93 -15.41
N LEU A 220 -5.77 -15.50 -14.93
CA LEU A 220 -4.47 -16.06 -15.32
C LEU A 220 -4.40 -17.56 -15.06
N ARG A 221 -4.93 -18.04 -13.91
CA ARG A 221 -4.98 -19.47 -13.62
C ARG A 221 -5.77 -20.26 -14.67
N ILE A 222 -6.86 -19.70 -15.19
CA ILE A 222 -7.68 -20.33 -16.23
C ILE A 222 -6.94 -20.30 -17.58
N ILE A 223 -6.28 -19.18 -17.89
CA ILE A 223 -5.56 -18.94 -19.14
C ILE A 223 -4.27 -19.79 -19.23
N GLY A 224 -3.62 -20.06 -18.10
CA GLY A 224 -2.47 -20.96 -18.00
C GLY A 224 -1.14 -20.40 -18.49
N HIS A 225 -1.08 -19.14 -18.96
CA HIS A 225 0.15 -18.47 -19.38
C HIS A 225 0.20 -17.00 -18.94
N SER A 226 1.41 -16.44 -18.90
CA SER A 226 1.64 -15.03 -18.58
C SER A 226 1.12 -14.11 -19.69
N ILE A 227 0.64 -12.93 -19.32
CA ILE A 227 0.13 -11.92 -20.25
C ILE A 227 0.96 -10.66 -20.11
N GLU A 228 1.37 -10.09 -21.24
CA GLU A 228 2.04 -8.80 -21.30
C GLU A 228 1.18 -7.81 -22.08
N ILE A 229 0.88 -6.66 -21.49
CA ILE A 229 0.04 -5.62 -22.10
C ILE A 229 0.90 -4.38 -22.31
N GLY A 230 1.21 -4.12 -23.58
CA GLY A 230 1.91 -2.93 -24.07
C GLY A 230 3.28 -2.66 -23.43
N GLY A 231 3.97 -3.70 -22.94
CA GLY A 231 5.29 -3.59 -22.31
C GLY A 231 5.31 -2.83 -20.99
N VAL A 232 4.14 -2.55 -20.40
CA VAL A 232 4.00 -1.83 -19.11
C VAL A 232 3.44 -2.76 -18.04
N ILE A 233 2.43 -3.57 -18.37
CA ILE A 233 1.81 -4.50 -17.43
C ILE A 233 2.28 -5.91 -17.76
N THR A 234 2.90 -6.57 -16.79
CA THR A 234 3.23 -7.99 -16.88
C THR A 234 2.46 -8.76 -15.83
N ALA A 235 1.47 -9.54 -16.28
CA ALA A 235 0.67 -10.41 -15.45
C ALA A 235 1.27 -11.82 -15.50
N ARG A 236 2.01 -12.22 -14.46
CA ARG A 236 2.98 -13.32 -14.49
C ARG A 236 2.44 -14.62 -13.87
N ILE A 237 2.78 -15.74 -14.51
CA ILE A 237 2.67 -17.11 -13.98
C ILE A 237 4.05 -17.74 -14.01
N ASP A 238 4.48 -18.29 -12.87
CA ASP A 238 5.74 -18.99 -12.71
C ASP A 238 5.59 -20.51 -12.80
N GLY A 239 6.73 -21.19 -12.91
CA GLY A 239 6.82 -22.65 -12.93
C GLY A 239 6.01 -23.31 -11.80
N GLY A 240 5.38 -24.44 -12.11
CA GLY A 240 4.43 -25.10 -11.21
C GLY A 240 3.06 -24.43 -11.16
N SER A 241 2.68 -23.65 -12.19
CA SER A 241 1.40 -22.94 -12.28
C SER A 241 1.16 -21.96 -11.11
N ARG A 242 2.24 -21.35 -10.62
CA ARG A 242 2.20 -20.41 -9.50
C ARG A 242 1.83 -19.03 -10.02
N VAL A 243 0.68 -18.53 -9.63
CA VAL A 243 0.20 -17.25 -10.14
C VAL A 243 0.78 -16.10 -9.35
N GLY A 244 1.45 -15.17 -10.03
CA GLY A 244 1.97 -13.94 -9.45
C GLY A 244 1.15 -12.69 -9.77
N GLY A 245 0.30 -12.75 -10.80
CA GLY A 245 -0.53 -11.60 -11.16
C GLY A 245 0.31 -10.43 -11.68
N THR A 246 -0.21 -9.21 -11.53
CA THR A 246 0.48 -8.00 -11.98
C THR A 246 1.51 -7.49 -10.96
N VAL A 247 1.44 -7.97 -9.72
CA VAL A 247 2.38 -7.61 -8.65
C VAL A 247 3.81 -8.13 -8.91
N GLY A 248 3.95 -9.18 -9.71
CA GLY A 248 5.23 -9.78 -10.07
C GLY A 248 5.31 -11.27 -9.71
N GLY A 249 6.39 -11.68 -9.04
CA GLY A 249 6.56 -13.08 -8.65
C GLY A 249 5.55 -13.55 -7.58
N PRO A 250 5.22 -14.86 -7.49
CA PRO A 250 4.18 -15.37 -6.60
C PRO A 250 4.37 -15.04 -5.12
N ASN A 251 5.61 -14.96 -4.63
CA ASN A 251 5.87 -14.56 -3.25
C ASN A 251 5.61 -13.06 -3.02
N GLY A 252 5.98 -12.20 -3.99
CA GLY A 252 5.67 -10.77 -3.97
C GLY A 252 4.15 -10.52 -4.01
N ALA A 253 3.44 -11.25 -4.86
CA ALA A 253 1.98 -11.25 -4.92
C ALA A 253 1.37 -11.66 -3.58
N ALA A 254 1.85 -12.77 -3.00
CA ALA A 254 1.38 -13.25 -1.71
C ALA A 254 1.68 -12.27 -0.57
N ALA A 255 2.79 -11.53 -0.63
CA ALA A 255 3.11 -10.44 0.30
C ALA A 255 2.14 -9.27 0.19
N TYR A 256 1.78 -8.84 -1.03
CA TYR A 256 0.74 -7.83 -1.23
C TYR A 256 -0.62 -8.30 -0.69
N LEU A 257 -1.04 -9.51 -1.06
CA LEU A 257 -2.32 -10.09 -0.63
C LEU A 257 -2.39 -10.22 0.90
N SER A 258 -1.35 -10.75 1.55
CA SER A 258 -1.35 -10.90 3.01
C SER A 258 -1.37 -9.56 3.76
N LEU A 259 -0.78 -8.50 3.18
CA LEU A 259 -0.88 -7.14 3.71
C LEU A 259 -2.28 -6.52 3.58
N MET A 260 -3.10 -6.96 2.62
CA MET A 260 -4.42 -6.38 2.31
C MET A 260 -5.61 -7.18 2.89
N LEU A 261 -5.46 -8.50 3.05
CA LEU A 261 -6.57 -9.38 3.43
C LEU A 261 -7.06 -9.17 4.87
N ALA A 262 -6.17 -9.04 5.85
CA ALA A 262 -6.59 -8.78 7.24
C ALA A 262 -7.25 -7.40 7.42
N PRO A 263 -6.77 -6.31 6.79
CA PRO A 263 -7.50 -5.06 6.72
C PRO A 263 -8.88 -5.26 6.09
N ALA A 264 -8.99 -5.96 4.95
CA ALA A 264 -10.27 -6.17 4.28
C ALA A 264 -11.29 -6.85 5.20
N LEU A 265 -10.86 -7.88 5.92
CA LEU A 265 -11.71 -8.56 6.90
C LEU A 265 -12.15 -7.64 8.05
N SER A 266 -11.28 -6.71 8.48
CA SER A 266 -11.58 -5.78 9.57
C SER A 266 -12.74 -4.84 9.29
N ILE A 267 -13.11 -4.58 8.01
CA ILE A 267 -14.29 -3.78 7.63
C ILE A 267 -15.58 -4.35 8.21
N VAL A 268 -15.70 -5.68 8.26
CA VAL A 268 -16.89 -6.36 8.77
C VAL A 268 -17.15 -5.98 10.23
N LEU A 269 -16.08 -5.69 10.97
CA LEU A 269 -16.10 -5.27 12.38
C LEU A 269 -16.43 -3.77 12.57
N THR A 270 -16.51 -3.00 11.48
CA THR A 270 -16.83 -1.56 11.52
C THR A 270 -18.35 -1.30 11.38
N ARG A 271 -18.73 -0.04 11.60
CA ARG A 271 -20.10 0.47 11.36
C ARG A 271 -20.31 1.13 9.99
N LEU A 272 -19.47 0.81 9.01
CA LEU A 272 -19.71 1.24 7.63
C LEU A 272 -20.98 0.60 7.07
N ASP A 273 -21.52 1.23 6.02
CA ASP A 273 -22.70 0.77 5.30
C ASP A 273 -22.44 -0.55 4.54
N SER A 274 -23.55 -1.18 4.14
CA SER A 274 -23.53 -2.51 3.53
C SER A 274 -22.74 -2.59 2.23
N LEU A 275 -22.61 -1.49 1.48
CA LEU A 275 -21.84 -1.48 0.23
C LEU A 275 -20.35 -1.64 0.49
N HIS A 276 -19.78 -0.92 1.46
CA HIS A 276 -18.38 -1.08 1.85
C HIS A 276 -18.11 -2.48 2.39
N LYS A 277 -19.07 -3.04 3.15
CA LYS A 277 -18.98 -4.42 3.65
C LYS A 277 -19.02 -5.45 2.52
N LEU A 278 -19.92 -5.28 1.54
CA LEU A 278 -20.01 -6.15 0.37
C LEU A 278 -18.72 -6.10 -0.45
N LEU A 279 -18.21 -4.90 -0.74
CA LEU A 279 -16.94 -4.73 -1.44
C LEU A 279 -15.80 -5.42 -0.69
N ALA A 280 -15.71 -5.24 0.63
CA ALA A 280 -14.68 -5.88 1.45
C ALA A 280 -14.78 -7.41 1.43
N ILE A 281 -15.98 -7.98 1.50
CA ILE A 281 -16.21 -9.44 1.44
C ILE A 281 -15.82 -9.99 0.07
N VAL A 282 -16.22 -9.33 -1.02
CA VAL A 282 -15.86 -9.73 -2.39
C VAL A 282 -14.36 -9.65 -2.59
N ALA A 283 -13.73 -8.52 -2.22
CA ALA A 283 -12.29 -8.32 -2.31
C ALA A 283 -11.53 -9.35 -1.48
N PHE A 284 -11.98 -9.65 -0.26
CA PHE A 284 -11.41 -10.68 0.60
C PHE A 284 -11.51 -12.07 -0.03
N GLY A 285 -12.69 -12.45 -0.55
CA GLY A 285 -12.89 -13.75 -1.19
C GLY A 285 -11.99 -13.95 -2.41
N LEU A 286 -11.97 -12.98 -3.33
CA LEU A 286 -11.08 -13.00 -4.50
C LEU A 286 -9.61 -13.02 -4.11
N GLY A 287 -9.23 -12.22 -3.10
CA GLY A 287 -7.86 -12.17 -2.60
C GLY A 287 -7.42 -13.46 -1.91
N VAL A 288 -8.30 -14.17 -1.20
CA VAL A 288 -7.99 -15.48 -0.60
C VAL A 288 -7.78 -16.53 -1.69
N ILE A 289 -8.64 -16.57 -2.71
CA ILE A 289 -8.46 -17.45 -3.87
C ILE A 289 -7.10 -17.17 -4.52
N ALA A 290 -6.82 -15.90 -4.82
CA ALA A 290 -5.56 -15.48 -5.39
C ALA A 290 -4.35 -15.87 -4.52
N LEU A 291 -4.46 -15.74 -3.19
CA LEU A 291 -3.40 -16.10 -2.25
C LEU A 291 -3.12 -17.61 -2.32
N VAL A 292 -4.14 -18.46 -2.40
CA VAL A 292 -3.97 -19.90 -2.60
C VAL A 292 -3.25 -20.17 -3.94
N LEU A 293 -3.62 -19.47 -5.02
CA LEU A 293 -3.01 -19.64 -6.34
C LEU A 293 -1.52 -19.26 -6.41
N THR A 294 -1.00 -18.46 -5.47
CA THR A 294 0.44 -18.14 -5.39
C THR A 294 1.33 -19.33 -5.03
N LEU A 295 0.77 -20.32 -4.32
CA LEU A 295 1.52 -21.42 -3.69
C LEU A 295 2.70 -20.94 -2.83
N SER A 296 2.59 -19.73 -2.26
CA SER A 296 3.58 -19.15 -1.37
C SER A 296 3.27 -19.52 0.09
N ARG A 297 3.99 -20.51 0.61
CA ARG A 297 3.85 -20.98 2.00
C ARG A 297 4.08 -19.85 3.02
N GLY A 298 5.06 -18.98 2.76
CA GLY A 298 5.31 -17.80 3.59
C GLY A 298 4.13 -16.84 3.61
N GLY A 299 3.48 -16.62 2.46
CA GLY A 299 2.28 -15.80 2.35
C GLY A 299 1.07 -16.39 3.07
N TRP A 300 0.89 -17.72 2.97
CA TRP A 300 -0.16 -18.43 3.70
C TRP A 300 0.05 -18.32 5.21
N LEU A 301 1.26 -18.58 5.70
CA LEU A 301 1.60 -18.45 7.12
C LEU A 301 1.37 -17.01 7.63
N ALA A 302 1.83 -16.01 6.87
CA ALA A 302 1.65 -14.60 7.20
C ALA A 302 0.17 -14.21 7.30
N PHE A 303 -0.64 -14.65 6.33
CA PHE A 303 -2.09 -14.41 6.34
C PHE A 303 -2.78 -15.11 7.51
N SER A 304 -2.49 -16.40 7.73
CA SER A 304 -3.06 -17.19 8.83
C SER A 304 -2.75 -16.57 10.18
N LEU A 305 -1.51 -16.13 10.41
CA LEU A 305 -1.12 -15.42 11.63
C LEU A 305 -1.88 -14.10 11.77
N SER A 306 -1.96 -13.30 10.70
CA SER A 306 -2.66 -12.01 10.72
C SER A 306 -4.14 -12.16 11.10
N VAL A 307 -4.83 -13.13 10.50
CA VAL A 307 -6.24 -13.41 10.78
C VAL A 307 -6.43 -13.98 12.18
N ALA A 308 -5.57 -14.91 12.62
CA ALA A 308 -5.64 -15.47 13.97
C ALA A 308 -5.50 -14.38 15.03
N VAL A 309 -4.53 -13.47 14.87
CA VAL A 309 -4.32 -12.35 15.79
C VAL A 309 -5.48 -11.35 15.72
N LEU A 310 -5.99 -11.04 14.51
CA LEU A 310 -7.18 -10.19 14.34
C LEU A 310 -8.38 -10.75 15.09
N CYS A 311 -8.70 -12.02 14.86
CA CYS A 311 -9.82 -12.73 15.49
C CYS A 311 -9.66 -12.79 17.00
N PHE A 312 -8.47 -13.09 17.51
CA PHE A 312 -8.18 -13.10 18.95
C PHE A 312 -8.47 -11.76 19.62
N PHE A 313 -7.95 -10.65 19.06
CA PHE A 313 -8.18 -9.33 19.62
C PHE A 313 -9.61 -8.83 19.42
N ALA A 314 -10.25 -9.16 18.31
CA ALA A 314 -11.67 -8.87 18.08
C ALA A 314 -12.57 -9.64 19.06
N TRP A 315 -12.26 -10.90 19.35
CA TRP A 315 -12.94 -11.71 20.37
C TRP A 315 -12.75 -11.12 21.77
N ARG A 316 -11.50 -10.79 22.17
CA ARG A 316 -11.23 -10.12 23.46
C ARG A 316 -11.95 -8.78 23.61
N ARG A 317 -12.30 -8.13 22.50
CA ARG A 317 -13.05 -6.87 22.47
C ARG A 317 -14.57 -7.06 22.47
N GLY A 318 -15.06 -8.30 22.37
CA GLY A 318 -16.48 -8.63 22.26
C GLY A 318 -17.09 -8.29 20.90
N TRP A 319 -16.27 -8.10 19.86
CA TRP A 319 -16.75 -7.83 18.50
C TRP A 319 -17.16 -9.10 17.74
N LEU A 320 -16.63 -10.24 18.16
CA LEU A 320 -16.94 -11.55 17.59
C LEU A 320 -17.55 -12.45 18.67
N SER A 321 -18.71 -13.03 18.37
CA SER A 321 -19.24 -14.18 19.11
C SER A 321 -18.42 -15.43 18.81
N LEU A 322 -18.48 -16.45 19.68
CA LEU A 322 -17.80 -17.75 19.47
C LEU A 322 -18.17 -18.44 18.14
N SER A 323 -19.31 -18.08 17.54
CA SER A 323 -19.72 -18.55 16.21
C SER A 323 -18.88 -18.00 15.05
N GLY A 324 -18.27 -16.82 15.18
CA GLY A 324 -17.46 -16.20 14.13
C GLY A 324 -16.19 -17.01 13.78
N PRO A 325 -15.35 -17.36 14.76
CA PRO A 325 -14.22 -18.26 14.57
C PRO A 325 -14.63 -19.64 14.03
N LEU A 326 -15.79 -20.14 14.41
CA LEU A 326 -16.32 -21.42 13.93
C LEU A 326 -16.68 -21.35 12.45
N VAL A 327 -17.35 -20.28 12.00
CA VAL A 327 -17.62 -20.03 10.56
C VAL A 327 -16.31 -19.85 9.78
N ALA A 328 -15.34 -19.11 10.32
CA ALA A 328 -14.03 -18.96 9.68
C ALA A 328 -13.30 -20.32 9.57
N GLY A 329 -13.41 -21.17 10.61
CA GLY A 329 -12.90 -22.54 10.59
C GLY A 329 -13.56 -23.41 9.52
N VAL A 330 -14.89 -23.35 9.40
CA VAL A 330 -15.64 -24.07 8.35
C VAL A 330 -15.25 -23.59 6.96
N VAL A 331 -15.14 -22.28 6.74
CA VAL A 331 -14.69 -21.72 5.46
C VAL A 331 -13.26 -22.14 5.14
N ALA A 332 -12.37 -22.14 6.13
CA ALA A 332 -11.00 -22.62 5.95
C ALA A 332 -10.97 -24.11 5.58
N LEU A 333 -11.76 -24.96 6.24
CA LEU A 333 -11.89 -26.39 5.91
C LEU A 333 -12.45 -26.61 4.50
N LEU A 334 -13.45 -25.82 4.09
CA LEU A 334 -13.99 -25.88 2.73
C LEU A 334 -12.94 -25.48 1.68
N LEU A 335 -12.16 -24.43 1.95
CA LEU A 335 -11.06 -24.04 1.05
C LEU A 335 -9.97 -25.11 0.99
N ILE A 336 -9.62 -25.71 2.12
CA ILE A 336 -8.68 -26.84 2.17
C ILE A 336 -9.20 -28.00 1.33
N PHE A 337 -10.50 -28.33 1.45
CA PHE A 337 -11.13 -29.39 0.67
C PHE A 337 -11.14 -29.09 -0.84
N ILE A 338 -11.53 -27.87 -1.24
CA ILE A 338 -11.59 -27.45 -2.65
C ILE A 338 -10.19 -27.44 -3.28
N PHE A 339 -9.17 -27.00 -2.55
CA PHE A 339 -7.80 -26.87 -3.04
C PHE A 339 -6.87 -27.98 -2.52
N GLN A 340 -7.41 -29.12 -2.10
CA GLN A 340 -6.65 -30.16 -1.40
C GLN A 340 -5.44 -30.65 -2.20
N ASP A 341 -5.61 -30.95 -3.49
CA ASP A 341 -4.52 -31.45 -4.33
C ASP A 341 -3.41 -30.42 -4.50
N VAL A 342 -3.80 -29.15 -4.62
CA VAL A 342 -2.89 -28.01 -4.77
C VAL A 342 -2.12 -27.75 -3.47
N ILE A 343 -2.79 -27.81 -2.33
CA ILE A 343 -2.20 -27.57 -1.01
C ILE A 343 -1.31 -28.75 -0.62
N ILE A 344 -1.80 -29.98 -0.70
CA ILE A 344 -1.05 -31.19 -0.36
C ILE A 344 0.15 -31.33 -1.29
N GLY A 345 -0.03 -31.14 -2.60
CA GLY A 345 1.07 -31.16 -3.57
C GLY A 345 2.14 -30.13 -3.27
N ARG A 346 1.79 -28.95 -2.71
CA ARG A 346 2.77 -27.93 -2.32
C ARG A 346 3.42 -28.18 -0.96
N LEU A 347 2.71 -28.81 -0.02
CA LEU A 347 3.23 -29.12 1.32
C LEU A 347 4.13 -30.36 1.32
N LEU A 348 3.78 -31.38 0.52
CA LEU A 348 4.50 -32.65 0.46
C LEU A 348 5.44 -32.75 -0.76
N GLY A 349 5.24 -31.94 -1.79
CA GLY A 349 6.09 -31.90 -2.96
C GLY A 349 7.46 -31.27 -2.70
N GLY A 350 8.47 -31.71 -3.44
CA GLY A 350 9.82 -31.13 -3.38
C GLY A 350 9.84 -29.66 -3.80
N ASP A 351 10.66 -28.84 -3.14
CA ASP A 351 10.78 -27.40 -3.39
C ASP A 351 11.65 -27.02 -4.60
N SER A 352 11.95 -27.98 -5.48
CA SER A 352 12.86 -27.80 -6.63
C SER A 352 14.21 -27.19 -6.25
N GLY A 353 14.75 -27.50 -5.06
CA GLY A 353 16.00 -26.92 -4.54
C GLY A 353 15.89 -25.48 -4.00
N SER A 354 14.69 -24.89 -3.96
CA SER A 354 14.49 -23.52 -3.43
C SER A 354 14.75 -23.39 -1.93
N ALA A 355 14.61 -24.49 -1.16
CA ALA A 355 15.01 -24.53 0.25
C ALA A 355 16.53 -24.74 0.41
N ASP A 356 17.13 -25.56 -0.45
CA ASP A 356 18.56 -25.91 -0.41
C ASP A 356 19.47 -24.73 -0.71
N SER A 357 19.01 -23.75 -1.50
CA SER A 357 19.74 -22.49 -1.77
C SER A 357 19.66 -21.46 -0.64
N ARG A 358 18.71 -21.59 0.32
CA ARG A 358 18.50 -20.56 1.36
C ARG A 358 19.55 -20.61 2.45
N VAL A 359 19.93 -21.79 2.92
CA VAL A 359 20.92 -21.93 4.00
C VAL A 359 22.29 -21.36 3.58
N PRO A 360 22.84 -21.68 2.39
CA PRO A 360 24.07 -21.05 1.91
C PRO A 360 23.96 -19.53 1.80
N LEU A 361 22.84 -19.01 1.29
CA LEU A 361 22.61 -17.56 1.19
C LEU A 361 22.55 -16.87 2.57
N LEU A 362 21.94 -17.50 3.57
CA LEU A 362 21.93 -16.99 4.95
C LEU A 362 23.34 -16.99 5.55
N ILE A 363 24.15 -18.04 5.28
CA ILE A 363 25.55 -18.11 5.71
C ILE A 363 26.37 -16.99 5.06
N ILE A 364 26.23 -16.79 3.74
CA ILE A 364 26.91 -15.70 3.03
C ILE A 364 26.47 -14.35 3.61
N ALA A 365 25.16 -14.14 3.80
CA ALA A 365 24.66 -12.90 4.38
C ALA A 365 25.21 -12.63 5.78
N TYR A 366 25.28 -13.66 6.62
CA TYR A 366 25.90 -13.56 7.93
C TYR A 366 27.38 -13.16 7.83
N ARG A 367 28.15 -13.76 6.91
CA ARG A 367 29.55 -13.38 6.67
C ARG A 367 29.67 -11.93 6.19
N VAL A 368 28.80 -11.48 5.29
CA VAL A 368 28.75 -10.08 4.84
C VAL A 368 28.51 -9.15 6.04
N ILE A 369 27.55 -9.48 6.90
CA ILE A 369 27.19 -8.70 8.09
C ILE A 369 28.36 -8.60 9.07
N VAL A 370 28.98 -9.72 9.43
CA VAL A 370 30.07 -9.76 10.41
C VAL A 370 31.32 -9.01 9.90
N ASN A 371 31.60 -9.08 8.60
CA ASN A 371 32.74 -8.37 8.02
C ASN A 371 32.44 -6.89 7.72
N ASN A 372 31.18 -6.47 7.60
CA ASN A 372 30.78 -5.10 7.30
C ASN A 372 29.69 -4.56 8.27
N PRO A 373 29.90 -4.58 9.59
CA PRO A 373 28.82 -4.38 10.56
C PRO A 373 28.29 -2.93 10.63
N ILE A 374 29.09 -1.94 10.22
CA ILE A 374 28.77 -0.51 10.40
C ILE A 374 27.85 -0.01 9.28
N LEU A 375 28.35 -0.03 8.03
CA LEU A 375 27.63 0.49 6.87
C LEU A 375 27.07 -0.61 5.96
N GLY A 376 27.36 -1.88 6.23
CA GLY A 376 27.09 -2.95 5.27
C GLY A 376 27.95 -2.82 4.01
N VAL A 377 27.51 -3.45 2.92
CA VAL A 377 28.20 -3.41 1.62
C VAL A 377 27.63 -2.38 0.64
N GLY A 378 26.77 -1.50 1.13
CA GLY A 378 26.01 -0.55 0.32
C GLY A 378 24.63 -1.08 -0.07
N ILE A 379 23.64 -0.19 -0.05
CA ILE A 379 22.27 -0.54 -0.45
C ILE A 379 22.27 -1.11 -1.86
N ASN A 380 21.48 -2.17 -2.07
CA ASN A 380 21.29 -2.83 -3.35
C ASN A 380 22.57 -3.46 -3.96
N ASN A 381 23.62 -3.69 -3.15
CA ASN A 381 24.90 -4.25 -3.58
C ASN A 381 25.16 -5.68 -3.10
N PHE A 382 24.23 -6.29 -2.36
CA PHE A 382 24.43 -7.64 -1.80
C PHE A 382 24.86 -8.64 -2.87
N THR A 383 24.15 -8.68 -4.00
CA THR A 383 24.35 -9.66 -5.08
C THR A 383 25.69 -9.50 -5.80
N VAL A 384 26.25 -8.28 -5.82
CA VAL A 384 27.54 -7.99 -6.44
C VAL A 384 28.71 -8.32 -5.51
N ARG A 385 28.48 -8.26 -4.20
CA ARG A 385 29.50 -8.48 -3.17
C ARG A 385 29.47 -9.89 -2.58
N MET A 386 28.36 -10.60 -2.68
CA MET A 386 28.16 -11.91 -2.03
C MET A 386 29.24 -12.94 -2.39
N PHE A 387 29.77 -12.90 -3.61
CA PHE A 387 30.81 -13.83 -4.07
C PHE A 387 32.16 -13.64 -3.36
N GLU A 388 32.44 -12.46 -2.84
CA GLU A 388 33.65 -12.20 -2.03
C GLU A 388 33.60 -12.94 -0.68
N TYR A 389 32.40 -13.40 -0.27
CA TYR A 389 32.13 -14.06 1.00
C TYR A 389 31.67 -15.53 0.82
N ALA A 390 31.55 -15.98 -0.43
CA ALA A 390 31.24 -17.35 -0.78
C ALA A 390 32.51 -18.21 -0.69
N GLN A 391 32.40 -19.41 -0.11
CA GLN A 391 33.47 -20.42 -0.14
C GLN A 391 33.24 -21.37 -1.33
N LEU A 392 34.27 -22.14 -1.73
CA LEU A 392 34.23 -23.01 -2.93
C LEU A 392 33.12 -24.08 -2.89
N ASP A 393 32.74 -24.55 -1.70
CA ASP A 393 31.62 -25.46 -1.42
C ASP A 393 30.24 -24.81 -1.63
N VAL A 394 30.20 -23.48 -1.69
CA VAL A 394 29.00 -22.66 -1.84
C VAL A 394 28.83 -22.19 -3.31
N VAL A 395 29.69 -22.59 -4.26
CA VAL A 395 29.64 -22.05 -5.66
C VAL A 395 28.62 -22.77 -6.57
N ALA A 396 27.96 -23.83 -6.09
CA ALA A 396 27.05 -24.65 -6.89
C ALA A 396 25.57 -24.20 -6.94
N PHE A 397 25.21 -23.03 -6.37
CA PHE A 397 23.82 -22.55 -6.33
C PHE A 397 23.57 -21.28 -7.16
N TRP A 398 22.31 -21.02 -7.52
CA TRP A 398 21.90 -19.86 -8.32
C TRP A 398 22.16 -18.54 -7.59
N PRO A 399 23.00 -17.62 -8.12
CA PRO A 399 23.38 -16.40 -7.42
C PRO A 399 22.19 -15.45 -7.31
N TYR A 400 21.60 -15.38 -6.12
CA TYR A 400 20.45 -14.56 -5.80
C TYR A 400 20.62 -13.90 -4.43
N ALA A 401 19.89 -12.82 -4.18
CA ALA A 401 19.90 -12.13 -2.91
C ALA A 401 19.33 -13.04 -1.81
N VAL A 402 19.79 -12.83 -0.58
CA VAL A 402 19.31 -13.60 0.56
C VAL A 402 17.79 -13.48 0.69
N HIS A 403 17.09 -14.63 0.74
CA HIS A 403 15.64 -14.71 0.90
C HIS A 403 15.21 -14.45 2.36
N ASN A 404 15.69 -13.35 2.91
CA ASN A 404 15.34 -12.84 4.22
C ASN A 404 15.59 -11.33 4.21
N ASN A 405 14.51 -10.54 4.19
CA ASN A 405 14.60 -9.09 4.05
C ASN A 405 15.39 -8.44 5.20
N PHE A 406 15.26 -8.95 6.43
CA PHE A 406 16.01 -8.38 7.56
C PHE A 406 17.52 -8.59 7.43
N MET A 407 17.93 -9.78 6.98
CA MET A 407 19.35 -10.04 6.69
C MET A 407 19.83 -9.27 5.47
N LEU A 408 19.01 -9.09 4.45
CA LEU A 408 19.35 -8.29 3.28
C LEU A 408 19.59 -6.83 3.67
N ILE A 409 18.64 -6.20 4.38
CA ILE A 409 18.78 -4.83 4.89
C ILE A 409 20.02 -4.72 5.78
N TRP A 410 20.24 -5.66 6.70
CA TRP A 410 21.40 -5.62 7.59
C TRP A 410 22.72 -5.74 6.82
N ALA A 411 22.83 -6.68 5.88
CA ALA A 411 24.02 -6.87 5.06
C ALA A 411 24.33 -5.64 4.18
N GLU A 412 23.31 -4.97 3.66
CA GLU A 412 23.47 -3.86 2.73
C GLU A 412 23.60 -2.48 3.39
N THR A 413 22.99 -2.27 4.56
CA THR A 413 22.89 -0.95 5.20
C THR A 413 23.51 -0.88 6.60
N GLY A 414 23.94 -2.02 7.14
CA GLY A 414 24.64 -2.10 8.42
C GLY A 414 23.73 -2.12 9.66
N THR A 415 24.36 -2.27 10.83
CA THR A 415 23.66 -2.57 12.10
C THR A 415 22.79 -1.42 12.58
N ALA A 416 23.25 -0.17 12.43
CA ALA A 416 22.45 0.99 12.82
C ALA A 416 21.17 1.11 11.98
N ALA A 417 21.26 0.84 10.67
CA ALA A 417 20.14 0.93 9.75
C ALA A 417 19.08 -0.12 10.04
N ILE A 418 19.46 -1.39 10.27
CA ILE A 418 18.48 -2.44 10.62
C ILE A 418 17.80 -2.14 11.97
N ILE A 419 18.51 -1.59 12.95
CA ILE A 419 17.91 -1.15 14.22
C ILE A 419 16.87 -0.04 13.96
N ALA A 420 17.20 0.95 13.12
CA ALA A 420 16.26 2.02 12.75
C ALA A 420 15.03 1.48 12.00
N TYR A 421 15.23 0.52 11.09
CA TYR A 421 14.15 -0.14 10.35
C TYR A 421 13.21 -0.92 11.30
N LEU A 422 13.77 -1.68 12.25
CA LEU A 422 12.99 -2.38 13.28
C LEU A 422 12.26 -1.40 14.21
N ALA A 423 12.88 -0.27 14.55
CA ALA A 423 12.24 0.79 15.33
C ALA A 423 11.06 1.41 14.57
N PHE A 424 11.18 1.62 13.25
CA PHE A 424 10.06 2.07 12.41
C PHE A 424 8.88 1.09 12.43
N LEU A 425 9.13 -0.22 12.30
CA LEU A 425 8.09 -1.23 12.37
C LEU A 425 7.44 -1.27 13.77
N ALA A 426 8.26 -1.23 14.84
CA ALA A 426 7.79 -1.23 16.22
C ALA A 426 6.93 0.00 16.55
N VAL A 427 7.34 1.20 16.12
CA VAL A 427 6.57 2.45 16.29
C VAL A 427 5.25 2.38 15.53
N THR A 428 5.26 1.81 14.32
CA THR A 428 4.03 1.60 13.53
C THR A 428 3.06 0.68 14.27
N ILE A 429 3.54 -0.45 14.80
CA ILE A 429 2.72 -1.38 15.61
C ILE A 429 2.18 -0.68 16.87
N TYR A 430 3.01 0.12 17.54
CA TYR A 430 2.61 0.90 18.70
C TYR A 430 1.51 1.93 18.38
N HIS A 431 1.63 2.66 17.26
CA HIS A 431 0.59 3.57 16.77
C HIS A 431 -0.73 2.84 16.54
N GLY A 432 -0.67 1.69 15.87
CA GLY A 432 -1.82 0.84 15.62
C GLY A 432 -2.48 0.33 16.90
N TRP A 433 -1.68 -0.11 17.86
CA TRP A 433 -2.14 -0.54 19.18
C TRP A 433 -2.84 0.61 19.94
N LYS A 434 -2.24 1.81 19.96
CA LYS A 434 -2.85 2.99 20.60
C LYS A 434 -4.14 3.42 19.91
N CYS A 435 -4.19 3.35 18.57
CA CYS A 435 -5.40 3.60 17.80
C CYS A 435 -6.49 2.58 18.12
N TRP A 436 -6.14 1.29 18.23
CA TRP A 436 -7.08 0.26 18.66
C TRP A 436 -7.64 0.52 20.07
N LEU A 437 -6.80 0.97 21.01
CA LEU A 437 -7.22 1.31 22.37
C LEU A 437 -8.19 2.51 22.43
N SER A 438 -8.18 3.43 21.46
CA SER A 438 -9.05 4.62 21.42
C SER A 438 -10.55 4.31 21.38
N ARG A 439 -10.93 3.08 21.02
CA ARG A 439 -12.32 2.61 20.88
C ARG A 439 -13.15 3.33 19.80
N ASP A 440 -12.52 4.05 18.88
CA ASP A 440 -13.22 4.62 17.72
C ASP A 440 -13.89 3.51 16.89
N ARG A 441 -15.17 3.67 16.55
CA ARG A 441 -15.99 2.63 15.89
C ARG A 441 -15.55 2.28 14.47
N LEU A 442 -14.76 3.14 13.83
CA LEU A 442 -14.24 2.95 12.49
C LEU A 442 -12.72 2.72 12.52
N LEU A 443 -11.98 3.60 13.21
CA LEU A 443 -10.52 3.57 13.18
C LEU A 443 -9.92 2.44 14.03
N SER A 444 -10.59 2.01 15.11
CA SER A 444 -10.06 0.95 15.98
C SER A 444 -10.00 -0.42 15.28
N PRO A 445 -11.06 -0.92 14.61
CA PRO A 445 -10.96 -2.16 13.85
C PRO A 445 -10.00 -2.07 12.66
N LEU A 446 -10.02 -0.96 11.92
CA LEU A 446 -9.14 -0.75 10.77
C LEU A 446 -7.66 -0.73 11.19
N ALA A 447 -7.31 0.03 12.22
CA ALA A 447 -5.95 0.07 12.73
C ALA A 447 -5.47 -1.31 13.20
N LEU A 448 -6.33 -2.08 13.87
CA LEU A 448 -6.01 -3.47 14.23
C LEU A 448 -5.74 -4.31 12.97
N GLY A 449 -6.61 -4.25 11.95
CA GLY A 449 -6.47 -4.98 10.69
C GLY A 449 -5.16 -4.70 9.97
N PHE A 450 -4.78 -3.42 9.81
CA PHE A 450 -3.49 -3.05 9.22
C PHE A 450 -2.30 -3.44 10.09
N THR A 451 -2.41 -3.32 11.42
CA THR A 451 -1.31 -3.65 12.33
C THR A 451 -0.98 -5.14 12.30
N VAL A 452 -1.99 -6.01 12.40
CA VAL A 452 -1.77 -7.46 12.38
C VAL A 452 -1.30 -7.95 11.02
N ALA A 453 -1.69 -7.27 9.93
CA ALA A 453 -1.16 -7.55 8.60
C ALA A 453 0.32 -7.21 8.46
N ILE A 454 0.76 -6.09 9.04
CA ILE A 454 2.19 -5.74 9.11
C ILE A 454 2.95 -6.79 9.94
N VAL A 455 2.40 -7.25 11.08
CA VAL A 455 3.00 -8.32 11.89
C VAL A 455 3.11 -9.63 11.10
N GLY A 456 2.06 -10.04 10.38
CA GLY A 456 2.12 -11.21 9.51
C GLY A 456 3.14 -11.03 8.37
N HIS A 457 3.19 -9.84 7.76
CA HIS A 457 4.16 -9.54 6.71
C HIS A 457 5.61 -9.56 7.21
N MET A 458 5.87 -9.15 8.46
CA MET A 458 7.18 -9.33 9.09
C MET A 458 7.59 -10.80 9.19
N VAL A 459 6.65 -11.72 9.44
CA VAL A 459 6.94 -13.16 9.37
C VAL A 459 7.24 -13.59 7.94
N HIS A 460 6.50 -13.07 6.95
CA HIS A 460 6.80 -13.37 5.54
C HIS A 460 8.20 -12.90 5.14
N MET A 461 8.65 -11.74 5.64
CA MET A 461 9.98 -11.15 5.40
C MET A 461 11.14 -12.04 5.85
N LEU A 462 10.89 -13.06 6.68
CA LEU A 462 11.91 -14.05 7.05
C LEU A 462 12.23 -15.04 5.90
N PHE A 463 11.36 -15.10 4.89
CA PHE A 463 11.40 -16.13 3.83
C PHE A 463 11.55 -15.56 2.41
N ASP A 464 11.58 -14.23 2.26
CA ASP A 464 11.84 -13.55 0.99
C ASP A 464 12.36 -12.12 1.19
N LEU A 465 12.85 -11.51 0.10
CA LEU A 465 13.53 -10.21 0.10
C LEU A 465 12.60 -8.99 0.12
N PHE A 466 11.47 -9.03 -0.57
CA PHE A 466 10.49 -7.92 -0.68
C PHE A 466 11.07 -6.51 -0.89
N ASN A 467 12.16 -6.40 -1.65
CA ASN A 467 12.81 -5.13 -2.00
C ASN A 467 12.27 -4.49 -3.30
N GLY A 468 11.33 -5.15 -3.98
CA GLY A 468 10.64 -4.60 -5.15
C GLY A 468 9.60 -3.54 -4.80
N ARG A 469 9.19 -2.74 -5.80
CA ARG A 469 8.30 -1.59 -5.59
C ARG A 469 6.97 -1.96 -4.93
N GLY A 470 6.23 -2.93 -5.47
CA GLY A 470 4.91 -3.33 -4.93
C GLY A 470 4.92 -3.63 -3.42
N PRO A 471 5.72 -4.60 -2.94
CA PRO A 471 5.81 -4.91 -1.51
C PRO A 471 6.24 -3.73 -0.62
N VAL A 472 7.28 -2.97 -1.01
CA VAL A 472 7.76 -1.82 -0.24
C VAL A 472 6.69 -0.72 -0.17
N GLN A 473 6.06 -0.41 -1.31
CA GLN A 473 4.99 0.57 -1.43
C GLN A 473 3.79 0.21 -0.54
N ALA A 474 3.34 -1.05 -0.59
CA ALA A 474 2.23 -1.55 0.22
C ALA A 474 2.54 -1.45 1.73
N LEU A 475 3.74 -1.88 2.15
CA LEU A 475 4.13 -1.82 3.57
C LEU A 475 4.18 -0.37 4.08
N TRP A 476 4.82 0.53 3.34
CA TRP A 476 5.05 1.90 3.80
C TRP A 476 3.76 2.72 3.73
N LEU A 477 2.89 2.47 2.74
CA LEU A 477 1.55 3.01 2.74
C LEU A 477 0.75 2.55 3.96
N ASN A 478 0.74 1.24 4.26
CA ASN A 478 0.03 0.70 5.42
C ASN A 478 0.54 1.31 6.72
N ALA A 479 1.86 1.45 6.88
CA ALA A 479 2.46 2.12 8.03
C ALA A 479 2.05 3.60 8.13
N GLY A 480 1.99 4.30 6.99
CA GLY A 480 1.50 5.66 6.89
C GLY A 480 0.04 5.79 7.30
N LEU A 481 -0.83 4.87 6.86
CA LEU A 481 -2.24 4.83 7.23
C LEU A 481 -2.45 4.55 8.71
N VAL A 482 -1.72 3.59 9.29
CA VAL A 482 -1.75 3.31 10.73
C VAL A 482 -1.36 4.54 11.53
N THR A 483 -0.29 5.23 11.11
CA THR A 483 0.18 6.45 11.77
C THR A 483 -0.82 7.61 11.61
N ALA A 484 -1.45 7.75 10.44
CA ALA A 484 -2.48 8.75 10.19
C ALA A 484 -3.72 8.51 11.08
N MET A 485 -4.22 7.27 11.16
CA MET A 485 -5.33 6.90 12.05
C MET A 485 -5.02 7.19 13.51
N PHE A 486 -3.81 6.85 13.98
CA PHE A 486 -3.34 7.18 15.32
C PHE A 486 -3.39 8.69 15.59
N CYS A 487 -2.94 9.52 14.66
CA CYS A 487 -3.00 10.96 14.80
C CYS A 487 -4.44 11.47 14.86
N ILE A 488 -5.35 10.95 14.03
CA ILE A 488 -6.77 11.30 14.06
C ILE A 488 -7.40 10.94 15.41
N CYS A 489 -7.10 9.75 15.95
CA CYS A 489 -7.57 9.34 17.27
C CYS A 489 -7.07 10.25 18.40
N GLN A 490 -5.79 10.64 18.37
CA GLN A 490 -5.25 11.58 19.36
C GLN A 490 -5.89 12.96 19.26
N GLU A 491 -6.05 13.48 18.05
CA GLU A 491 -6.68 14.78 17.80
C GLU A 491 -8.13 14.77 18.33
N ASN A 492 -8.91 13.72 18.05
CA ASN A 492 -10.28 13.57 18.57
C ASN A 492 -10.31 13.52 20.11
N THR A 493 -9.43 12.74 20.73
CA THR A 493 -9.37 12.62 22.21
C THR A 493 -9.02 13.97 22.86
N SER A 494 -8.12 14.74 22.26
CA SER A 494 -7.72 16.06 22.77
C SER A 494 -8.86 17.09 22.69
N LEU A 495 -9.67 17.04 21.62
CA LEU A 495 -10.83 17.93 21.43
C LEU A 495 -11.92 17.62 22.46
N ASP A 496 -12.20 16.34 22.71
CA ASP A 496 -13.18 15.91 23.71
C ASP A 496 -12.76 16.34 25.12
N GLY A 497 -11.47 16.21 25.46
CA GLY A 497 -10.91 16.68 26.73
C GLY A 497 -11.02 18.19 26.92
N ALA A 498 -10.71 18.98 25.88
CA ALA A 498 -10.83 20.43 25.92
C ALA A 498 -12.29 20.90 26.04
N ALA A 499 -13.22 20.24 25.34
CA ALA A 499 -14.65 20.51 25.45
C ALA A 499 -15.19 20.20 26.86
N ALA A 500 -14.78 19.06 27.45
CA ALA A 500 -15.14 18.69 28.81
C ALA A 500 -14.57 19.66 29.86
N GLN A 501 -13.36 20.17 29.66
CA GLN A 501 -12.76 21.17 30.55
C GLN A 501 -13.49 22.52 30.46
N LYS A 502 -13.86 22.96 29.25
CA LYS A 502 -14.64 24.18 29.02
C LYS A 502 -16.05 24.10 29.61
N ALA A 503 -16.68 22.92 29.58
CA ALA A 503 -17.97 22.69 30.24
C ALA A 503 -17.90 22.70 31.77
N ARG A 504 -16.72 22.40 32.36
CA ARG A 504 -16.49 22.40 33.81
C ARG A 504 -16.05 23.76 34.38
N THR A 505 -15.71 24.73 33.53
CA THR A 505 -15.39 26.10 33.95
C THR A 505 -16.59 27.00 33.66
N PRO A 506 -17.41 27.38 34.66
CA PRO A 506 -18.50 28.31 34.44
C PRO A 506 -17.92 29.63 33.92
N SER A 507 -18.57 30.21 32.92
CA SER A 507 -18.18 31.52 32.42
C SER A 507 -18.18 32.53 33.58
N ARG A 508 -17.09 33.29 33.74
CA ARG A 508 -16.93 34.29 34.81
C ARG A 508 -18.02 35.39 34.78
N THR A 509 -18.85 35.40 33.73
CA THR A 509 -19.99 36.29 33.51
C THR A 509 -21.29 35.87 34.23
N GLU A 510 -21.41 34.65 34.75
CA GLU A 510 -22.60 34.22 35.52
C GLU A 510 -22.44 34.35 37.05
N ARG A 511 -21.32 34.88 37.55
CA ARG A 511 -21.13 35.18 38.99
C ARG A 511 -21.43 36.64 39.36
N ALA A 512 -21.94 37.43 38.42
CA ALA A 512 -22.34 38.81 38.65
C ALA A 512 -23.78 39.02 38.16
N SER A 513 -24.73 38.35 38.80
CA SER A 513 -26.15 38.69 38.77
C SER A 513 -26.77 38.37 40.12
#